data_AF-A0AAF0FT21-F1
#
_entry.id   AF-A0AAF0FT21-F1
#
_cell.length_a   1.000
_cell.length_b   1.000
_cell.length_c   1.000
_cell.angle_alpha   90.00
_cell.angle_beta   90.00
_cell.angle_gamma   90.00
#
_symmetry.space_group_name_H-M   'P 1'
#
loop_
_entity.id
_entity.type
_entity.pdbx_description
1 polymer ?
#
loop_
_entity_poly.entity_id
_entity_poly.type
_entity_poly.pdbx_seq_one_letter_code
_entity_poly.pdbx_strand_id
1 'polypeptide(L)'
;MKVVDCRKCRFFRSIEELPEPVLINAWAWIEENRPGSRLLGYCTRYDRPVTHYRGRCYGFKPREEQWKPAKYTITEWLEKIIGQ
;
A
#
# COMPACT_ATOMS: atom_id res chain seq x y z
N MET A 1 -13.16 -10.34 -3.24
CA MET A 1 -12.07 -9.36 -3.09
C MET A 1 -12.55 -8.23 -2.20
N LYS A 2 -11.86 -7.94 -1.09
CA LYS A 2 -12.31 -6.95 -0.10
C LYS A 2 -12.04 -5.52 -0.60
N VAL A 3 -12.92 -4.59 -0.24
CA VAL A 3 -12.68 -3.16 -0.43
C VAL A 3 -11.60 -2.72 0.56
N VAL A 4 -10.61 -1.97 0.08
CA VAL A 4 -9.47 -1.49 0.88
C VAL A 4 -9.41 0.04 0.85
N ASP A 5 -8.65 0.62 1.77
CA ASP A 5 -8.38 2.05 1.82
C ASP A 5 -6.91 2.31 1.47
N CYS A 6 -6.65 3.04 0.39
CA CYS A 6 -5.32 3.39 -0.10
C CYS A 6 -4.46 4.03 0.99
N ARG A 7 -5.03 4.84 1.88
CA ARG A 7 -4.29 5.52 2.96
C ARG A 7 -3.65 4.54 3.95
N LYS A 8 -4.23 3.35 4.07
CA LYS A 8 -3.72 2.25 4.91
C LYS A 8 -2.69 1.38 4.19
N CYS A 9 -2.40 1.64 2.92
CA CYS A 9 -1.44 0.87 2.13
C CYS A 9 -0.01 1.40 2.34
N ARG A 10 0.98 0.51 2.42
CA ARG A 10 2.41 0.87 2.51
C ARG A 10 2.94 1.58 1.26
N PHE A 11 2.26 1.42 0.12
CA PHE A 11 2.65 2.01 -1.16
C PHE A 11 1.99 3.36 -1.46
N PHE A 12 1.13 3.83 -0.56
CA PHE A 12 0.47 5.13 -0.72
C PHE A 12 1.39 6.24 -0.22
N ARG A 13 1.53 7.29 -1.04
CA ARG A 13 2.12 8.57 -0.66
C ARG A 13 1.05 9.65 -0.77
N SER A 14 0.96 10.47 0.28
CA SER A 14 0.16 11.68 0.29
C SER A 14 0.75 12.72 -0.67
N ILE A 15 -0.02 13.75 -1.01
CA ILE A 15 0.42 14.79 -1.97
C ILE A 15 1.60 15.56 -1.38
N GLU A 16 1.56 15.78 -0.08
CA GLU A 16 2.55 16.51 0.71
C GLU A 16 3.91 15.78 0.79
N GLU A 17 3.91 14.45 0.61
CA GLU A 17 5.12 13.63 0.58
C GLU A 17 5.79 13.57 -0.80
N LEU A 18 5.12 14.05 -1.86
CA LEU A 18 5.59 13.86 -3.24
C LEU A 18 6.53 14.99 -3.69
N PRO A 19 7.64 14.66 -4.37
CA PRO A 19 8.44 15.65 -5.08
C PRO A 19 7.61 16.37 -6.16
N GLU A 20 7.89 17.66 -6.38
CA GLU A 20 7.20 18.48 -7.38
C GLU A 20 7.16 17.86 -8.80
N PRO A 21 8.26 17.25 -9.32
CA PRO A 21 8.20 16.60 -10.64
C PRO A 21 7.18 15.45 -10.70
N VAL A 22 7.00 14.72 -9.60
CA VAL A 22 6.03 13.61 -9.53
C VAL A 22 4.61 14.17 -9.51
N LEU A 23 4.38 15.30 -8.84
CA LEU A 23 3.08 15.98 -8.84
C LEU A 23 2.70 16.44 -10.25
N ILE A 24 3.62 17.08 -10.98
CA ILE A 24 3.37 17.54 -12.35
C ILE A 24 2.98 16.37 -13.25
N ASN A 25 3.75 15.29 -13.23
CA ASN A 25 3.48 14.09 -14.02
C ASN A 25 2.15 13.43 -13.63
N ALA A 26 1.84 13.39 -12.34
CA ALA A 26 0.59 12.85 -11.83
C ALA A 26 -0.64 13.64 -12.32
N TRP A 27 -0.55 14.97 -12.34
CA TRP A 27 -1.61 15.83 -12.87
C TRP A 27 -1.79 15.64 -14.38
N ALA A 28 -0.70 15.65 -15.15
CA ALA A 28 -0.75 15.41 -16.59
C ALA A 28 -1.39 14.04 -16.91
N TRP A 29 -1.02 13.00 -16.17
CA TRP A 29 -1.62 11.67 -16.32
C TRP A 29 -3.13 11.68 -16.03
N ILE A 30 -3.57 12.40 -14.99
CA ILE A 30 -5.00 12.52 -14.64
C ILE A 30 -5.77 13.21 -15.76
N GLU A 31 -5.27 14.33 -16.28
CA GLU A 31 -5.96 15.07 -17.36
C GLU A 31 -6.16 14.19 -18.60
N GLU A 32 -5.17 13.38 -18.96
CA GLU A 32 -5.24 12.49 -20.11
C GLU A 32 -6.12 11.24 -19.85
N ASN A 33 -5.99 10.61 -18.69
CA ASN A 33 -6.54 9.28 -18.45
C ASN A 33 -7.82 9.28 -17.61
N ARG A 34 -8.06 10.33 -16.82
CA ARG A 34 -9.15 10.47 -15.85
C ARG A 34 -9.60 11.93 -15.70
N PRO A 35 -9.98 12.62 -16.79
CA PRO A 35 -10.29 14.04 -16.78
C PRO A 35 -11.33 14.40 -15.72
N GLY A 36 -11.12 15.50 -15.01
CA GLY A 36 -11.99 15.98 -13.93
C GLY A 36 -11.83 15.25 -12.59
N SER A 37 -10.95 14.26 -12.50
CA SER A 37 -10.63 13.61 -11.22
C SER A 37 -9.68 14.47 -10.37
N ARG A 38 -9.80 14.38 -9.05
CA ARG A 38 -8.86 15.04 -8.14
C ARG A 38 -7.66 14.14 -7.85
N LEU A 39 -6.45 14.70 -7.87
CA LEU A 39 -5.27 14.05 -7.31
C LEU A 39 -5.42 13.97 -5.79
N LEU A 40 -5.41 12.76 -5.23
CA LEU A 40 -5.53 12.50 -3.79
C LEU A 40 -4.24 11.94 -3.16
N GLY A 41 -3.25 11.60 -3.99
CA GLY A 41 -1.98 11.00 -3.60
C GLY A 41 -1.41 10.16 -4.76
N TYR A 42 -0.46 9.30 -4.45
CA TYR A 42 0.25 8.49 -5.45
C TYR A 42 0.47 7.06 -4.96
N CYS A 43 0.38 6.10 -5.88
CA CYS A 43 0.65 4.70 -5.61
C CYS A 43 2.00 4.30 -6.19
N THR A 44 2.99 4.11 -5.34
CA THR A 44 4.37 3.77 -5.78
C THR A 44 4.49 2.36 -6.35
N ARG A 45 3.53 1.45 -6.05
CA ARG A 45 3.53 0.10 -6.59
C ARG A 45 3.16 0.04 -8.08
N TYR A 46 2.23 0.89 -8.49
CA TYR A 46 1.70 0.92 -9.85
C TYR A 46 2.14 2.17 -10.62
N ASP A 47 3.01 2.96 -10.00
CA ASP A 47 3.53 4.22 -10.52
C ASP A 47 2.44 5.10 -11.13
N ARG A 48 1.40 5.39 -10.35
CA ARG A 48 0.25 6.15 -10.85
C ARG A 48 -0.44 6.98 -9.77
N PRO A 49 -1.12 8.07 -10.15
CA PRO A 49 -1.92 8.87 -9.24
C PRO A 49 -3.10 8.11 -8.64
N VAL A 50 -3.40 8.44 -7.40
CA VAL A 50 -4.58 7.95 -6.67
C VAL A 50 -5.67 9.01 -6.80
N THR A 51 -6.79 8.61 -7.41
CA THR A 51 -7.98 9.47 -7.62
C THR A 51 -9.16 9.07 -6.71
N HIS A 52 -9.02 8.01 -5.92
CA HIS A 52 -9.99 7.55 -4.95
C HIS A 52 -9.28 6.84 -3.79
N TYR A 53 -9.77 7.01 -2.56
CA TYR A 53 -9.17 6.31 -1.42
C TYR A 53 -9.70 4.89 -1.24
N ARG A 54 -10.94 4.60 -1.63
CA ARG A 54 -11.58 3.31 -1.36
C ARG A 54 -11.90 2.58 -2.65
N GLY A 55 -11.50 1.32 -2.73
CA GLY A 55 -11.73 0.51 -3.93
C GLY A 55 -11.23 -0.91 -3.80
N ARG A 56 -11.30 -1.67 -4.90
CA ARG A 56 -10.71 -3.00 -5.01
C ARG A 56 -9.29 -2.86 -5.54
N CYS A 57 -8.29 -3.36 -4.80
CA CYS A 57 -6.89 -3.33 -5.23
C CYS A 57 -6.18 -4.66 -4.95
N TYR A 58 -5.63 -5.29 -5.99
CA TYR A 58 -4.89 -6.55 -5.87
C TYR A 58 -3.50 -6.37 -5.25
N GLY A 59 -2.93 -5.17 -5.36
CA GLY A 59 -1.60 -4.82 -4.84
C GLY A 59 -1.60 -4.24 -3.43
N PHE A 60 -2.75 -4.23 -2.74
CA PHE A 60 -2.85 -3.68 -1.39
C PHE A 60 -1.95 -4.46 -0.41
N LYS A 61 -1.10 -3.72 0.31
CA LYS A 61 -0.34 -4.24 1.44
C LYS A 61 -0.50 -3.26 2.61
N PRO A 62 -1.02 -3.69 3.77
CA PRO A 62 -1.19 -2.80 4.91
C PRO A 62 0.15 -2.17 5.32
N ARG A 63 0.12 -0.91 5.75
CA ARG A 63 1.30 -0.15 6.21
C ARG A 63 1.89 -0.75 7.48
N GLU A 64 1.03 -1.15 8.39
CA GLU A 64 1.40 -1.94 9.56
C GLU A 64 1.43 -3.41 9.14
N GLU A 65 2.62 -4.01 9.19
CA GLU A 65 2.73 -5.45 9.21
C GLU A 65 2.09 -5.91 10.53
N GLN A 66 1.02 -6.69 10.44
CA GLN A 66 0.49 -7.35 11.62
C GLN A 66 1.61 -8.26 12.13
N TRP A 67 2.26 -7.87 13.22
CA TRP A 67 3.19 -8.75 13.91
C TRP A 67 2.40 -10.03 14.22
N LYS A 68 2.85 -11.13 13.61
CA LYS A 68 2.30 -12.44 13.92
C LYS A 68 3.17 -13.00 15.04
N PRO A 69 2.61 -13.35 16.21
CA PRO A 69 3.37 -14.08 17.20
C PRO A 69 3.95 -15.34 16.57
N ALA A 70 5.15 -15.72 17.02
CA ALA A 70 5.71 -17.01 16.68
C ALA A 70 4.70 -18.10 17.04
N LYS A 71 4.54 -19.09 16.16
CA LYS A 71 3.58 -20.19 16.38
C LYS A 71 3.91 -21.01 17.62
N TYR A 72 5.19 -21.07 17.96
CA TYR A 72 5.71 -21.81 19.10
C TYR A 72 6.57 -20.89 19.95
N THR A 73 6.59 -21.14 21.25
CA THR A 73 7.63 -20.59 22.13
C THR A 73 8.99 -21.20 21.78
N ILE A 74 10.07 -20.60 22.29
CA ILE A 74 11.42 -21.14 22.11
C ILE A 74 11.51 -22.58 22.66
N THR A 75 10.86 -22.87 23.79
CA THR A 75 10.86 -24.21 24.40
C THR A 75 10.17 -25.24 23.52
N GLU A 76 8.96 -24.95 23.04
CA GLU A 76 8.19 -25.84 22.16
C GLU A 76 8.92 -26.10 20.82
N TRP A 77 9.65 -25.11 20.31
CA TRP A 77 10.43 -25.28 19.08
C TRP A 77 11.66 -26.17 19.29
N LEU A 78 12.35 -26.01 20.42
CA LEU A 78 13.52 -26.84 20.78
C LEU A 78 13.11 -28.31 21.00
N GLU A 79 12.01 -28.56 21.70
CA GLU A 79 11.46 -29.92 21.88
C GLU A 79 11.17 -30.60 20.54
N LYS A 80 10.68 -29.84 19.55
CA LYS A 80 10.40 -30.36 18.20
C LYS A 80 11.62 -30.78 17.39
N ILE A 81 12.76 -30.15 17.62
CA ILE A 81 13.99 -30.42 16.87
C ILE A 81 14.80 -31.54 17.52
N ILE A 82 14.81 -31.57 18.85
CA ILE A 82 15.61 -32.53 19.63
C ILE A 82 14.86 -33.85 19.80
N GLY A 83 13.52 -33.85 19.71
CA GLY A 83 12.67 -35.04 19.81
C GLY A 83 12.49 -35.85 18.52
N GLN A 84 13.32 -35.65 17.49
CA GLN A 84 13.43 -36.52 16.29
C GLN A 84 14.64 -37.43 16.40
#